data_AF-A0A816FIM1-F1
#
_entry.id   AF-A0A816FIM1-F1
#
_cell.length_a   1.000
_cell.length_b   1.000
_cell.length_c   1.000
_cell.angle_alpha   90.00
_cell.angle_beta   90.00
_cell.angle_gamma   90.00
#
_symmetry.space_group_name_H-M   'P 1'
#
loop_
_entity.id
_entity.type
_entity.pdbx_description
1 polymer ?
#
loop_
_entity_poly.entity_id
_entity_poly.type
_entity_poly.pdbx_seq_one_letter_code
_entity_poly.pdbx_strand_id
1 'polypeptide(L)' 'MNVPRYSHTASTLANGSVLVAGGASTSTYTNSAELYNPSTGIWTTTGS' A
#
# COMPACT_ATOMS: atom_id res chain seq x y z
N MET A 1 2.79 4.31 -5.86
CA MET A 1 2.11 4.50 -4.57
C MET A 1 1.40 5.82 -4.67
N ASN A 2 0.10 5.86 -4.37
CA ASN A 2 -0.73 7.04 -4.55
C ASN A 2 -0.84 7.86 -3.26
N VAL A 3 -0.72 7.22 -2.09
CA VAL A 3 -0.76 7.91 -0.79
C VAL A 3 0.63 7.90 -0.16
N PRO A 4 1.26 9.07 0.08
CA PRO A 4 2.52 9.16 0.81
C PRO A 4 2.38 8.55 2.21
N ARG A 5 3.27 7.62 2.54
CA ARG A 5 3.26 6.93 3.83
C ARG A 5 4.67 6.47 4.24
N TYR A 6 4.93 6.45 5.53
CA TYR A 6 6.06 5.78 6.18
C TYR A 6 5.52 4.89 7.32
N SER A 7 6.37 3.99 7.84
CA SER A 7 6.00 3.02 8.90
C SER A 7 4.74 2.20 8.57
N HIS A 8 4.50 1.93 7.29
CA HIS A 8 3.43 1.06 6.82
C HIS A 8 3.85 -0.41 6.94
N THR A 9 2.88 -1.33 6.89
CA THR A 9 3.18 -2.75 6.68
C THR A 9 3.14 -3.07 5.20
N ALA A 10 4.00 -3.98 4.76
CA ALA A 10 4.02 -4.52 3.41
C ALA A 10 4.02 -6.06 3.48
N SER A 11 3.07 -6.70 2.81
CA SER A 11 2.93 -8.15 2.79
C SER A 11 2.83 -8.66 1.36
N THR A 12 3.65 -9.65 1.01
CA THR A 12 3.57 -10.34 -0.28
C THR A 12 2.41 -11.31 -0.27
N LEU A 13 1.58 -11.26 -1.31
CA LEU A 13 0.45 -12.15 -1.49
C LEU A 13 0.85 -13.35 -2.36
N ALA A 14 0.04 -14.43 -2.31
CA ALA A 14 0.31 -15.66 -3.07
C ALA A 14 0.37 -15.45 -4.60
N ASN A 15 -0.27 -14.41 -5.12
CA ASN A 15 -0.24 -14.04 -6.54
C ASN A 15 0.95 -13.14 -6.92
N GLY A 16 1.87 -12.87 -5.99
CA GLY A 16 3.06 -12.05 -6.24
C GLY A 16 2.86 -10.54 -6.10
N SER A 17 1.64 -10.05 -5.87
CA SER A 17 1.39 -8.64 -5.55
C SER A 17 1.80 -8.32 -4.10
N VAL A 18 2.03 -7.05 -3.80
CA VAL A 18 2.37 -6.56 -2.46
C VAL A 18 1.21 -5.72 -1.92
N LEU A 19 0.61 -6.15 -0.81
CA LEU A 19 -0.36 -5.35 -0.06
C LEU A 19 0.39 -4.41 0.87
N VAL A 20 0.12 -3.11 0.75
CA VAL A 20 0.63 -2.08 1.64
C VAL A 20 -0.54 -1.48 2.43
N ALA A 21 -0.49 -1.56 3.75
CA ALA A 21 -1.58 -1.12 4.61
C ALA A 21 -1.10 -0.14 5.69
N GLY A 22 -1.93 0.88 5.95
CA GLY A 22 -1.71 1.85 7.01
C GLY A 22 -0.39 2.62 6.88
N GLY A 23 0.14 3.01 8.03
CA GLY A 23 1.30 3.89 8.18
C GLY A 23 0.92 5.31 8.59
N ALA A 24 1.86 6.23 8.42
CA ALA A 24 1.67 7.65 8.68
C ALA A 24 2.17 8.48 7.50
N SER A 25 1.52 9.60 7.25
CA SER A 25 2.02 10.68 6.41
C SER A 25 2.59 11.79 7.30
N THR A 26 3.03 12.89 6.70
CA THR A 26 3.60 14.03 7.43
C THR A 26 2.64 14.64 8.45
N SER A 27 1.33 14.51 8.24
CA SER A 27 0.30 15.19 9.04
C SER A 27 -0.70 14.26 9.73
N THR A 28 -0.81 12.99 9.34
CA THR A 28 -1.83 12.07 9.88
C THR A 28 -1.46 10.60 9.70
N TYR A 29 -2.10 9.72 10.47
CA TYR A 29 -2.10 8.29 10.17
C TYR A 29 -2.95 8.01 8.92
N THR A 30 -2.53 7.03 8.13
CA THR A 30 -3.28 6.58 6.95
C THR A 30 -4.17 5.40 7.34
N ASN A 31 -5.45 5.48 6.94
CA ASN A 31 -6.44 4.40 7.11
C ASN A 31 -6.73 3.65 5.80
N SER A 32 -5.87 3.83 4.78
CA SER A 32 -6.03 3.22 3.46
C SER A 32 -5.03 2.10 3.21
N ALA A 33 -5.38 1.20 2.30
CA ALA A 33 -4.47 0.20 1.76
C ALA A 33 -4.32 0.36 0.24
N GLU A 34 -3.19 -0.09 -0.28
CA GLU A 34 -2.91 -0.13 -1.71
C GLU A 34 -2.26 -1.46 -2.08
N LEU A 35 -2.61 -1.99 -3.25
CA LEU A 35 -1.97 -3.16 -3.84
C LEU A 35 -0.97 -2.71 -4.89
N TYR A 36 0.26 -3.17 -4.79
CA TYR A 36 1.29 -2.99 -5.79
C TYR A 36 1.44 -4.27 -6.62
N ASN A 37 1.41 -4.14 -7.95
CA ASN A 37 1.74 -5.22 -8.87
C ASN A 37 3.18 -5.01 -9.40
N PRO A 38 4.17 -5.81 -8.98
CA PRO A 38 5.55 -5.68 -9.44
C PRO A 38 5.74 -5.92 -10.94
N SER A 39 4.88 -6.72 -11.57
CA SER A 39 4.99 -7.03 -13.02
C SER A 39 4.67 -5.83 -13.90
N THR A 40 3.81 -4.92 -13.43
CA THR A 40 3.37 -3.74 -14.18
C THR A 40 3.81 -2.42 -13.55
N GLY A 41 4.30 -2.45 -12.31
CA GLY A 41 4.63 -1.25 -11.55
C GLY A 41 3.42 -0.46 -11.05
N ILE A 42 2.20 -0.97 -11.25
CA ILE A 42 0.96 -0.24 -10.97
C ILE A 42 0.54 -0.38 -9.50
N TRP A 43 0.00 0.71 -8.97
CA TRP A 43 -0.60 0.78 -7.63
C TRP A 43 -2.10 0.98 -7.73
N THR A 44 -2.88 0.20 -6.97
CA THR A 44 -4.34 0.26 -6.94
C THR A 44 -4.83 0.40 -5.50
N THR A 45 -5.75 1.34 -5.25
CA THR A 45 -6.38 1.49 -3.93
C THR A 45 -7.26 0.27 -3.61
N THR A 46 -7.27 -0.14 -2.34
CA THR A 46 -8.06 -1.29 -1.88
C THR A 46 -8.40 -1.15 -0.40
N GLY A 47 -9.32 -1.98 0.10
CA GLY A 47 -9.84 -1.89 1.46
C GLY A 47 -10.76 -0.67 1.63
N SER A 48 -12.03 -0.93 1.92
CA SER A 48 -13.08 0.07 2.13
C SER A 48 -13.78 -0.19 3.44
#